data_AF-A0A1H9UAJ0-F1
#
_entry.id   AF-A0A1H9UAJ0-F1
#
_cell.length_a   1.000
_cell.length_b   1.000
_cell.length_c   1.000
_cell.angle_alpha   90.00
_cell.angle_beta   90.00
_cell.angle_gamma   90.00
#
_symmetry.space_group_name_H-M   'P 1'
#
loop_
_entity.id
_entity.type
_entity.pdbx_description
1 polymer ?
#
loop_
_entity_poly.entity_id
_entity_poly.type
_entity_poly.pdbx_seq_one_letter_code
_entity_poly.pdbx_strand_id
1 'polypeptide(L)'
;MRIEVLSRTGRFDIEFEVPDDITEWTSAATAAGISGRPEVGAAVCVVGEVEGVGDGDDTVVEVGLGSGVLLVDVPAGRPDLSEGDLISFRISEIRLHPYFL
;
A
#
# COMPACT_ATOMS: atom_id res chain seq x y z
N MET A 1 10.51 6.94 3.73
CA MET A 1 10.55 7.75 4.97
C MET A 1 9.70 7.07 6.02
N ARG A 2 10.08 7.22 7.30
CA ARG A 2 9.36 6.71 8.46
C ARG A 2 8.00 7.41 8.62
N ILE A 3 6.91 6.64 8.64
CA ILE A 3 5.61 7.16 9.08
C ILE A 3 5.64 7.17 10.61
N GLU A 4 5.87 8.34 11.19
CA GLU A 4 5.81 8.55 12.63
C GLU A 4 4.37 8.73 13.08
N VAL A 5 3.76 7.68 13.64
CA VAL A 5 2.51 7.84 14.39
C VAL A 5 2.85 8.30 15.80
N LEU A 6 2.37 9.49 16.15
CA LEU A 6 2.39 9.99 17.51
C LEU A 6 1.28 9.30 18.31
N SER A 7 1.66 8.31 19.09
CA SER A 7 0.79 7.77 20.13
C SER A 7 1.15 8.41 21.48
N ARG A 8 0.31 8.24 22.51
CA ARG A 8 0.64 8.67 23.88
C ARG A 8 1.92 7.99 24.43
N THR A 9 2.46 6.97 23.74
CA THR A 9 3.60 6.17 24.19
C THR A 9 4.92 6.44 23.43
N GLY A 10 4.95 7.28 22.37
CA GLY A 10 6.21 7.64 21.68
C GLY A 10 6.10 7.87 20.16
N ARG A 11 7.27 7.91 19.48
CA ARG A 11 7.42 7.90 18.01
C ARG A 11 7.76 6.48 17.54
N PHE A 12 7.03 5.97 16.56
CA PHE A 12 7.21 4.63 16.00
C PHE A 12 7.60 4.71 14.53
N ASP A 13 8.41 3.77 14.04
CA ASP A 13 8.35 3.42 12.61
C ASP A 13 7.21 2.42 12.48
N ILE A 14 6.38 2.55 11.45
CA ILE A 14 5.29 1.61 11.19
C ILE A 14 5.50 0.99 9.84
N GLU A 15 5.52 -0.33 9.83
CA GLU A 15 5.37 -1.13 8.62
C GLU A 15 3.89 -1.38 8.37
N PHE A 16 3.52 -1.28 7.09
CA PHE A 16 2.18 -1.52 6.60
C PHE A 16 2.21 -2.84 5.86
N GLU A 17 1.39 -3.79 6.29
CA GLU A 17 1.20 -5.07 5.62
C GLU A 17 -0.22 -5.14 5.08
N VAL A 18 -0.35 -5.52 3.81
CA VAL A 18 -1.62 -5.87 3.18
C VAL A 18 -1.65 -7.39 3.07
N PRO A 19 -2.55 -8.09 3.78
CA PRO A 19 -2.63 -9.54 3.73
C PRO A 19 -3.39 -10.07 2.51
N ASP A 20 -3.98 -9.17 1.71
CA ASP A 20 -4.74 -9.48 0.52
C ASP A 20 -3.85 -9.37 -0.73
N ASP A 21 -3.93 -10.37 -1.62
CA ASP A 21 -3.41 -10.24 -2.98
C ASP A 21 -4.21 -9.16 -3.72
N ILE A 22 -3.50 -8.24 -4.38
CA ILE A 22 -4.14 -7.20 -5.18
C ILE A 22 -4.43 -7.77 -6.56
N THR A 23 -5.67 -8.23 -6.74
CA THR A 23 -6.13 -8.77 -8.01
C THR A 23 -6.80 -7.74 -8.92
N GLU A 24 -7.09 -6.54 -8.44
CA GLU A 24 -7.77 -5.51 -9.22
C GLU A 24 -7.27 -4.11 -8.86
N TRP A 25 -7.01 -3.30 -9.87
CA TRP A 25 -6.63 -1.90 -9.74
C TRP A 25 -7.16 -1.09 -10.93
N THR A 26 -7.17 0.22 -10.76
CA THR A 26 -7.51 1.19 -11.81
C THR A 26 -6.47 2.31 -11.83
N SER A 27 -6.21 2.89 -13.00
CA SER A 27 -5.47 4.15 -13.06
C SER A 27 -6.20 5.24 -12.26
N ALA A 28 -5.44 5.98 -11.45
CA ALA A 28 -5.94 7.05 -10.60
C ALA A 28 -5.49 8.41 -11.13
N ALA A 29 -6.29 9.44 -10.84
CA ALA A 29 -6.03 10.83 -11.24
C ALA A 29 -5.78 11.77 -10.05
N THR A 30 -5.79 11.24 -8.83
CA THR A 30 -5.72 12.00 -7.57
C THR A 30 -4.48 11.61 -6.78
N ALA A 31 -3.99 12.52 -5.93
CA ALA A 31 -2.80 12.31 -5.11
C ALA A 31 -2.87 11.05 -4.25
N ALA A 32 -1.69 10.47 -4.00
CA ALA A 32 -1.52 9.28 -3.17
C ALA A 32 -2.09 9.46 -1.76
N GLY A 33 -2.66 8.39 -1.22
CA GLY A 33 -3.25 8.37 0.11
C GLY A 33 -4.06 7.12 0.40
N ILE A 34 -4.40 6.98 1.68
CA ILE A 34 -5.25 5.89 2.19
C ILE A 34 -6.55 6.52 2.68
N SER A 35 -7.69 5.94 2.29
CA SER A 35 -9.01 6.38 2.74
C SER A 35 -9.92 5.19 3.01
N GLY A 36 -10.78 5.31 4.02
CA GLY A 36 -11.69 4.23 4.40
C GLY A 36 -12.60 4.65 5.55
N ARG A 37 -13.60 3.82 5.85
CA ARG A 37 -14.43 4.00 7.05
C ARG A 37 -13.84 3.20 8.21
N PRO A 38 -13.89 3.70 9.45
CA PRO A 38 -13.44 2.96 10.64
C PRO A 38 -14.49 1.93 11.09
N GLU A 39 -15.01 1.14 10.15
CA GLU A 39 -16.03 0.12 10.38
C GLU A 39 -15.41 -1.25 10.03
N VAL A 40 -15.65 -2.26 10.86
CA VAL A 40 -15.15 -3.63 10.61
C VAL A 40 -15.71 -4.14 9.29
N GLY A 41 -14.83 -4.59 8.39
CA GLY A 41 -15.20 -5.10 7.07
C GLY A 41 -15.45 -4.02 6.01
N ALA A 42 -15.26 -2.73 6.33
CA ALA A 42 -15.27 -1.69 5.32
C ALA A 42 -13.95 -1.71 4.53
N ALA A 43 -14.07 -1.76 3.20
CA ALA A 43 -12.90 -1.72 2.31
C ALA A 43 -12.13 -0.41 2.47
N VAL A 44 -10.80 -0.52 2.51
CA VAL A 44 -9.87 0.59 2.46
C VAL A 44 -9.47 0.81 1.01
N CYS A 45 -9.57 2.06 0.56
CA CYS A 45 -9.12 2.49 -0.75
C CYS A 45 -7.71 3.06 -0.61
N VAL A 46 -6.78 2.50 -1.38
CA VAL A 46 -5.40 2.96 -1.48
C VAL A 46 -5.23 3.60 -2.85
N VAL A 47 -4.56 4.75 -2.88
CA VAL A 47 -4.08 5.39 -4.11
C VAL A 47 -2.59 5.62 -3.92
N GLY A 48 -1.77 5.20 -4.88
CA GLY A 48 -0.33 5.35 -4.80
C GLY A 48 0.37 5.23 -6.15
N GLU A 49 1.59 5.72 -6.19
CA GLU A 49 2.44 5.67 -7.37
C GLU A 49 3.25 4.38 -7.36
N VAL A 50 3.34 3.67 -8.48
CA VAL A 50 4.21 2.50 -8.60
C VAL A 50 5.66 2.97 -8.61
N GLU A 51 6.41 2.64 -7.56
CA GLU A 51 7.83 2.98 -7.43
C GLU A 51 8.74 1.87 -7.97
N GLY A 52 8.24 0.63 -8.00
CA GLY A 52 8.99 -0.53 -8.47
C GLY A 52 8.07 -1.72 -8.75
N VAL A 53 8.45 -2.53 -9.73
CA VAL A 53 7.79 -3.80 -10.05
C VAL A 53 8.83 -4.90 -9.98
N GLY A 54 8.68 -5.81 -9.02
CA GLY A 54 9.60 -6.93 -8.83
C GLY A 54 9.51 -7.94 -9.97
N ASP A 55 10.67 -8.44 -10.40
CA ASP A 55 10.79 -9.51 -11.38
C ASP A 55 10.72 -10.88 -10.65
N GLY A 56 9.75 -11.73 -10.99
CA GLY A 56 9.65 -13.06 -10.38
C GLY A 56 8.33 -13.80 -10.65
N ASP A 57 8.25 -15.03 -10.16
CA ASP A 57 7.02 -15.85 -10.19
C ASP A 57 5.92 -15.26 -9.29
N ASP A 58 6.31 -14.55 -8.22
CA ASP A 58 5.44 -13.74 -7.38
C ASP A 58 5.81 -12.26 -7.61
N THR A 59 4.93 -11.49 -8.23
CA THR A 59 5.20 -10.07 -8.56
C THR A 59 4.86 -9.20 -7.36
N VAL A 60 5.89 -8.76 -6.64
CA VAL A 60 5.76 -7.73 -5.59
C VAL A 60 5.82 -6.35 -6.26
N VAL A 61 4.82 -5.51 -6.01
CA VAL A 61 4.79 -4.12 -6.50
C VAL A 61 5.02 -3.18 -5.32
N GLU A 62 5.95 -2.24 -5.49
CA GLU A 62 6.21 -1.16 -4.54
C GLU A 62 5.32 0.03 -4.86
N VAL A 63 4.45 0.41 -3.92
CA VAL A 63 3.48 1.49 -4.09
C VAL A 63 3.78 2.63 -3.12
N GLY A 64 4.22 3.77 -3.66
CA GLY A 64 4.48 5.02 -2.95
C GLY A 64 3.21 5.69 -2.44
N LEU A 65 3.18 5.96 -1.13
CA LEU A 65 2.10 6.65 -0.42
C LEU A 65 2.62 7.95 0.19
N GLY A 66 3.00 8.89 -0.69
CA GLY A 66 3.60 10.16 -0.33
C GLY A 66 5.02 10.00 0.19
N SER A 67 5.19 9.58 1.44
CA SER A 67 6.50 9.40 2.05
C SER A 67 6.82 7.97 2.51
N GLY A 68 5.81 7.10 2.49
CA GLY A 68 5.96 5.67 2.77
C GLY A 68 5.85 4.85 1.49
N VAL A 69 6.23 3.58 1.58
CA VAL A 69 6.08 2.58 0.52
C VAL A 69 5.26 1.43 1.07
N LEU A 70 4.33 0.95 0.27
CA LEU A 70 3.52 -0.23 0.54
C LEU A 70 3.94 -1.33 -0.43
N LEU A 71 4.30 -2.50 0.09
CA LEU A 71 4.57 -3.68 -0.72
C LEU A 71 3.27 -4.44 -0.91
N VAL A 72 2.90 -4.71 -2.16
CA VAL A 72 1.68 -5.46 -2.49
C VAL A 72 2.00 -6.63 -3.41
N ASP A 73 1.45 -7.79 -3.09
CA ASP A 73 1.55 -8.97 -3.92
C ASP A 73 0.52 -8.90 -5.05
N VAL A 74 0.96 -9.11 -6.28
CA VAL A 74 0.14 -9.13 -7.49
C VAL A 74 0.28 -10.50 -8.15
N PRO A 75 -0.82 -11.13 -8.61
CA PRO A 75 -0.75 -12.42 -9.28
C PRO A 75 0.18 -12.42 -10.50
N ALA A 76 0.97 -13.48 -10.65
CA ALA A 76 1.87 -13.69 -11.78
C ALA A 76 1.21 -13.45 -13.14
N GLY A 77 1.92 -12.76 -14.05
CA GLY A 77 1.48 -12.55 -15.43
C GLY A 77 0.46 -11.43 -15.64
N ARG A 78 0.26 -10.57 -14.64
CA ARG A 78 -0.63 -9.40 -14.69
C ARG A 78 0.01 -7.99 -14.81
N PRO A 79 1.31 -7.74 -15.07
CA PRO A 79 1.79 -6.35 -15.01
C PRO A 79 1.48 -5.60 -16.32
N ASP A 80 0.28 -5.00 -16.39
CA ASP A 80 0.08 -3.72 -17.08
C ASP A 80 0.29 -2.61 -16.04
N LEU A 81 1.47 -2.64 -15.41
CA LEU A 81 1.93 -1.74 -14.36
C LEU A 81 3.37 -1.36 -14.70
N SER A 82 3.63 -0.07 -14.75
CA SER A 82 4.95 0.50 -14.98
C SER A 82 5.31 1.43 -13.82
N GLU A 83 6.61 1.56 -13.56
CA GLU A 83 7.10 2.61 -12.66
C GLU A 83 6.57 3.99 -13.08
N GLY A 84 6.08 4.76 -12.12
CA GLY A 84 5.43 6.06 -12.32
C GLY A 84 3.92 5.98 -12.55
N ASP A 85 3.33 4.79 -12.69
CA ASP A 85 1.87 4.66 -12.80
C ASP A 85 1.19 5.03 -11.48
N LEU A 86 0.16 5.86 -11.56
CA LEU A 86 -0.68 6.18 -10.41
C LEU A 86 -1.88 5.23 -10.40
N ILE A 87 -1.97 4.37 -9.38
CA ILE A 87 -2.98 3.33 -9.29
C ILE A 87 -3.86 3.48 -8.05
N SER A 88 -5.07 2.94 -8.14
CA SER A 88 -5.97 2.77 -7.01
C SER A 88 -6.47 1.35 -6.93
N PHE A 89 -6.49 0.80 -5.72
CA PHE A 89 -7.01 -0.53 -5.42
C PHE A 89 -7.69 -0.55 -4.06
N ARG A 90 -8.41 -1.64 -3.80
CA ARG A 90 -9.15 -1.84 -2.55
C ARG A 90 -8.62 -3.04 -1.80
N ILE A 91 -8.53 -2.90 -0.49
CA ILE A 91 -8.09 -3.94 0.44
C ILE A 91 -9.08 -4.05 1.59
N SER A 92 -9.21 -5.24 2.16
CA SER A 92 -10.14 -5.50 3.26
C SER A 92 -9.60 -5.03 4.60
N GLU A 93 -8.27 -5.06 4.77
CA GLU A 93 -7.59 -4.59 5.98
C GLU A 93 -6.16 -4.09 5.69
N ILE A 94 -5.65 -3.26 6.61
CA ILE A 94 -4.24 -2.89 6.70
C ILE A 94 -3.77 -3.31 8.09
N ARG A 95 -2.69 -4.07 8.15
CA ARG A 95 -2.01 -4.38 9.41
C ARG A 95 -0.87 -3.40 9.62
N LEU A 96 -0.79 -2.86 10.84
CA LEU A 96 0.24 -1.90 11.22
C LEU A 96 1.15 -2.55 12.24
N HIS A 97 2.44 -2.64 11.91
CA HIS A 97 3.46 -3.22 12.78
C HIS A 97 4.38 -2.11 13.28
N PRO A 98 4.18 -1.62 14.51
CA PRO A 98 5.05 -0.60 15.08
C PRO A 98 6.38 -1.21 15.51
N TYR A 99 7.48 -0.62 15.06
CA TYR A 99 8.82 -0.88 15.56
C TYR A 99 9.17 0.15 16.64
N PHE A 100 9.65 -0.35 17.79
CA PHE A 100 10.28 0.47 18.81
C PHE A 100 11.71 0.73 18.38
N LEU A 101 12.09 2.01 18.30
CA LEU A 101 13.51 2.40 18.22
C LEU A 101 14.19 2.38 19.59
#